data_AF-A0AAE2VW27-F1
#
_entry.id   AF-A0AAE2VW27-F1
#
_cell.length_a   1.000
_cell.length_b   1.000
_cell.length_c   1.000
_cell.angle_alpha   90.00
_cell.angle_beta   90.00
_cell.angle_gamma   90.00
#
_symmetry.space_group_name_H-M   'P 1'
#
loop_
_entity.id
_entity.type
_entity.pdbx_description
1 polymer ?
#
loop_
_entity_poly.entity_id
_entity_poly.type
_entity_poly.pdbx_seq_one_letter_code
_entity_poly.pdbx_strand_id
1 'polypeptide(L)'
;MSSAQEFRSKALGALTNEIGVYALCDLDGQPIYVGQSVDGIRTRVRRHLTSARSDVIANRQIDVWEIAYVWAWPVADVAQVQPLEDAVFQHFDAEQRLMNGKSLSGSAESTVWPEKQQVQVIEEADRKLRLDPAQRLPRQIQQYNLLVDYILTVKDAAHLKRSLEAHFQRLVKYHKTFL
;
A
#
# COMPACT_ATOMS: atom_id res chain seq x y z
N MET A 1 -12.33 -11.53 -18.54
CA MET A 1 -11.58 -11.16 -17.31
C MET A 1 -12.47 -11.54 -16.13
N SER A 2 -11.97 -11.71 -14.91
CA SER A 2 -12.88 -11.89 -13.76
C SER A 2 -13.64 -10.59 -13.47
N SER A 3 -14.83 -10.67 -12.87
CA SER A 3 -15.60 -9.48 -12.44
C SER A 3 -14.74 -8.53 -11.59
N ALA A 4 -13.95 -9.08 -10.67
CA ALA A 4 -13.02 -8.33 -9.84
C ALA A 4 -11.95 -7.57 -10.65
N GLN A 5 -11.44 -8.15 -11.74
CA GLN A 5 -10.48 -7.48 -12.63
C GLN A 5 -11.14 -6.35 -13.43
N GLU A 6 -12.37 -6.55 -13.88
CA GLU A 6 -13.15 -5.55 -14.62
C GLU A 6 -13.51 -4.36 -13.73
N PHE A 7 -14.01 -4.62 -12.51
CA PHE A 7 -14.26 -3.59 -11.52
C PHE A 7 -13.00 -2.78 -11.23
N ARG A 8 -11.87 -3.46 -10.94
CA ARG A 8 -10.60 -2.79 -10.65
C ARG A 8 -10.13 -1.94 -11.83
N SER A 9 -10.21 -2.46 -13.05
CA SER A 9 -9.82 -1.71 -14.26
C SER A 9 -10.67 -0.45 -14.43
N LYS A 10 -11.99 -0.56 -14.22
CA LYS A 10 -12.92 0.58 -14.26
C LYS A 10 -12.61 1.61 -13.17
N ALA A 11 -12.44 1.16 -11.93
CA ALA A 11 -12.11 2.00 -10.79
C ALA A 11 -10.79 2.76 -10.99
N LEU A 12 -9.73 2.06 -11.40
CA LEU A 12 -8.45 2.69 -11.73
C LEU A 12 -8.56 3.68 -12.88
N GLY A 13 -9.54 3.54 -13.77
CA GLY A 13 -9.83 4.52 -14.80
C GLY A 13 -10.16 5.91 -14.24
N ALA A 14 -10.82 5.97 -13.08
CA ALA A 14 -11.19 7.22 -12.40
C ALA A 14 -10.02 7.86 -11.62
N LEU A 15 -8.95 7.12 -11.33
CA LEU A 15 -7.77 7.64 -10.63
C LEU A 15 -7.00 8.62 -11.51
N THR A 16 -6.54 9.74 -10.94
CA THR A 16 -5.70 10.70 -11.67
C THR A 16 -4.44 10.04 -12.23
N ASN A 17 -4.02 10.51 -13.40
CA ASN A 17 -2.76 10.10 -14.04
C ASN A 17 -1.74 11.23 -14.10
N GLU A 18 -1.96 12.28 -13.32
CA GLU A 18 -0.96 13.30 -13.08
C GLU A 18 0.20 12.74 -12.25
N ILE A 19 1.28 13.50 -12.19
CA ILE A 19 2.40 13.21 -11.30
C ILE A 19 2.02 13.49 -9.86
N GLY A 20 2.72 12.86 -8.91
CA GLY A 20 2.51 13.10 -7.49
C GLY A 20 2.66 11.84 -6.66
N VAL A 21 1.93 11.81 -5.55
CA VAL A 21 2.05 10.80 -4.49
C VAL A 21 0.79 9.97 -4.43
N TYR A 22 0.93 8.69 -4.06
CA TYR A 22 -0.18 7.79 -3.83
C TYR A 22 0.03 6.95 -2.58
N ALA A 23 -1.06 6.49 -1.99
CA ALA A 23 -1.05 5.48 -0.94
C ALA A 23 -1.90 4.27 -1.35
N LEU A 24 -1.38 3.08 -1.12
CA LEU A 24 -2.14 1.83 -1.16
C LEU A 24 -2.67 1.60 0.25
N CYS A 25 -3.99 1.45 0.37
CA CYS A 25 -4.66 1.32 1.65
C CYS A 25 -5.29 -0.06 1.79
N ASP A 26 -5.28 -0.57 3.01
CA ASP A 26 -5.83 -1.87 3.35
C ASP A 26 -7.37 -1.91 3.28
N LEU A 27 -7.94 -3.04 3.67
CA LEU A 27 -9.39 -3.27 3.71
C LEU A 27 -10.12 -2.33 4.68
N ASP A 28 -9.44 -1.75 5.67
CA ASP A 28 -10.01 -0.78 6.61
C ASP A 28 -9.88 0.67 6.12
N GLY A 29 -9.21 0.88 4.97
CA GLY A 29 -8.93 2.21 4.45
C GLY A 29 -7.69 2.86 5.04
N GLN A 30 -6.82 2.09 5.70
CA GLN A 30 -5.59 2.63 6.29
C GLN A 30 -4.41 2.48 5.34
N PRO A 31 -3.57 3.51 5.16
CA PRO A 31 -2.35 3.40 4.37
C PRO A 31 -1.43 2.28 4.86
N ILE A 32 -0.98 1.44 3.94
CA ILE A 32 0.03 0.39 4.19
C ILE A 32 1.28 0.60 3.35
N TYR A 33 1.20 1.38 2.28
CA TYR A 33 2.33 1.74 1.44
C TYR A 33 2.12 3.12 0.83
N VAL A 34 3.16 3.95 0.83
CA VAL A 34 3.19 5.26 0.15
C VAL A 34 4.20 5.21 -0.97
N GLY A 35 3.89 5.79 -2.12
CA GLY A 35 4.86 5.91 -3.21
C GLY A 35 4.60 7.14 -4.05
N GLN A 36 5.52 7.40 -4.96
CA GLN A 36 5.44 8.53 -5.88
C GLN A 36 5.54 8.09 -7.34
N SER A 37 5.06 8.94 -8.25
CA SER A 37 5.18 8.75 -9.69
C SER A 37 5.35 10.07 -10.42
N VAL A 38 6.35 10.13 -11.30
CA VAL A 38 6.53 11.22 -12.29
C VAL A 38 6.05 10.83 -13.69
N ASP A 39 5.65 9.57 -13.88
CA ASP A 39 5.11 9.03 -15.15
C ASP A 39 3.56 8.92 -15.11
N GLY A 40 2.96 9.39 -14.03
CA GLY A 40 1.53 9.30 -13.75
C GLY A 40 1.18 8.31 -12.64
N ILE A 41 0.37 8.75 -11.68
CA ILE A 41 -0.04 7.96 -10.51
C ILE A 41 -0.80 6.70 -10.93
N ARG A 42 -1.84 6.84 -11.76
CA ARG A 42 -2.62 5.69 -12.26
C ARG A 42 -1.77 4.66 -12.99
N THR A 43 -0.82 5.06 -13.83
CA THR A 43 0.12 4.14 -14.49
C THR A 43 0.90 3.30 -13.47
N ARG A 44 1.45 3.94 -12.44
CA ARG A 44 2.26 3.28 -11.41
C ARG A 44 1.43 2.36 -10.53
N VAL A 45 0.28 2.83 -10.06
CA VAL A 45 -0.66 2.03 -9.25
C VAL A 45 -1.16 0.83 -10.03
N ARG A 46 -1.55 0.99 -11.29
CA ARG A 46 -1.99 -0.13 -12.13
C ARG A 46 -0.92 -1.20 -12.23
N ARG A 47 0.35 -0.82 -12.43
CA ARG A 47 1.49 -1.75 -12.46
C ARG A 47 1.58 -2.58 -11.18
N HIS A 48 1.42 -1.95 -10.00
CA HIS A 48 1.43 -2.66 -8.72
C HIS A 48 0.28 -3.67 -8.61
N LEU A 49 -0.92 -3.30 -9.03
CA LEU A 49 -2.12 -4.12 -8.85
C LEU A 49 -2.31 -5.23 -9.89
N THR A 50 -1.58 -5.17 -11.03
CA THR A 50 -1.75 -6.14 -12.13
C THR A 50 -0.50 -6.93 -12.46
N SER A 51 0.70 -6.51 -12.02
CA SER A 51 1.95 -7.18 -12.36
C SER A 51 2.65 -7.74 -11.14
N ALA A 52 2.83 -9.08 -11.12
CA ALA A 52 3.66 -9.76 -10.14
C ALA A 52 5.16 -9.37 -10.23
N ARG A 53 5.58 -8.69 -11.31
CA ARG A 53 6.95 -8.20 -11.51
C ARG A 53 7.20 -6.83 -10.91
N SER A 54 6.18 -6.17 -10.39
CA SER A 54 6.40 -4.91 -9.69
C SER A 54 7.25 -5.15 -8.44
N ASP A 55 8.27 -4.31 -8.20
CA ASP A 55 9.22 -4.49 -7.08
C ASP A 55 8.52 -4.73 -5.73
N VAL A 56 7.51 -3.93 -5.38
CA VAL A 56 6.75 -4.08 -4.11
C VAL A 56 6.02 -5.43 -3.98
N ILE A 57 5.65 -6.07 -5.09
CA ILE A 57 4.97 -7.38 -5.11
C ILE A 57 6.01 -8.52 -5.23
N ALA A 58 7.02 -8.32 -6.07
CA ALA A 58 8.12 -9.25 -6.29
C ALA A 58 8.91 -9.49 -4.99
N ASN A 59 9.13 -8.43 -4.22
CA ASN A 59 9.83 -8.47 -2.93
C ASN A 59 8.91 -8.83 -1.74
N ARG A 60 7.67 -9.24 -2.01
CA ARG A 60 6.67 -9.63 -1.00
C ARG A 60 6.35 -8.54 0.04
N GLN A 61 6.61 -7.27 -0.26
CA GLN A 61 6.34 -6.18 0.67
C GLN A 61 4.83 -5.93 0.82
N ILE A 62 4.07 -6.09 -0.27
CA ILE A 62 2.63 -5.83 -0.29
C ILE A 62 1.89 -7.02 -0.88
N ASP A 63 0.75 -7.34 -0.27
CA ASP A 63 -0.24 -8.26 -0.83
C ASP A 63 -1.36 -7.47 -1.51
N VAL A 64 -1.56 -7.69 -2.81
CA VAL A 64 -2.64 -7.06 -3.60
C VAL A 64 -4.01 -7.45 -3.08
N TRP A 65 -4.14 -8.61 -2.42
CA TRP A 65 -5.40 -9.05 -1.83
C TRP A 65 -5.90 -8.09 -0.74
N GLU A 66 -4.98 -7.45 -0.02
CA GLU A 66 -5.27 -6.55 1.11
C GLU A 66 -5.68 -5.14 0.65
N ILE A 67 -5.43 -4.77 -0.61
CA ILE A 67 -5.64 -3.39 -1.08
C ILE A 67 -7.10 -3.17 -1.47
N ALA A 68 -7.80 -2.33 -0.70
CA ALA A 68 -9.16 -1.91 -1.02
C ALA A 68 -9.25 -0.49 -1.60
N TYR A 69 -8.36 0.40 -1.17
CA TYR A 69 -8.39 1.80 -1.61
C TYR A 69 -7.03 2.28 -2.10
N VAL A 70 -7.10 3.25 -2.99
CA VAL A 70 -5.95 4.03 -3.44
C VAL A 70 -6.23 5.49 -3.15
N TRP A 71 -5.32 6.13 -2.45
CA TRP A 71 -5.32 7.58 -2.27
C TRP A 71 -4.30 8.20 -3.22
N ALA A 72 -4.60 9.37 -3.76
CA ALA A 72 -3.73 10.10 -4.65
C ALA A 72 -3.71 11.59 -4.33
N TRP A 73 -2.53 12.17 -4.39
CA TRP A 73 -2.27 13.59 -4.26
C TRP A 73 -1.51 14.06 -5.50
N PRO A 74 -2.21 14.53 -6.54
CA PRO A 74 -1.56 15.08 -7.72
C PRO A 74 -0.84 16.38 -7.37
N VAL A 75 0.26 16.65 -8.05
CA VAL A 75 1.01 17.91 -7.94
C VAL A 75 1.28 18.49 -9.31
N ALA A 76 1.45 19.80 -9.39
CA ALA A 76 1.71 20.49 -10.65
C ALA A 76 3.20 20.42 -11.06
N ASP A 77 4.11 20.36 -10.08
CA ASP A 77 5.55 20.37 -10.30
C ASP A 77 6.22 19.12 -9.74
N VAL A 78 7.14 18.54 -10.51
CA VAL A 78 7.99 17.40 -10.10
C VAL A 78 8.77 17.71 -8.82
N ALA A 79 9.17 18.98 -8.62
CA ALA A 79 9.87 19.41 -7.40
C ALA A 79 9.03 19.23 -6.12
N GLN A 80 7.70 19.18 -6.24
CA GLN A 80 6.77 18.98 -5.11
C GLN A 80 6.58 17.51 -4.75
N VAL A 81 6.96 16.58 -5.63
CA VAL A 81 6.66 15.16 -5.48
C VAL A 81 7.40 14.55 -4.27
N GLN A 82 8.72 14.76 -4.17
CA GLN A 82 9.52 14.18 -3.08
C GLN A 82 9.16 14.77 -1.70
N PRO A 83 9.06 16.11 -1.51
CA PRO A 83 8.64 16.68 -0.24
C PRO A 83 7.26 16.18 0.21
N LEU A 84 6.32 16.04 -0.72
CA LEU A 84 5.00 15.50 -0.44
C LEU A 84 5.06 14.02 -0.07
N GLU A 85 5.88 13.21 -0.76
CA GLU A 85 6.03 11.78 -0.45
C GLU A 85 6.55 11.61 0.97
N ASP A 86 7.58 12.39 1.34
CA ASP A 86 8.20 12.33 2.66
C ASP A 86 7.22 12.76 3.75
N ALA A 87 6.47 13.85 3.54
CA ALA A 87 5.46 14.32 4.49
C ALA A 87 4.34 13.28 4.69
N VAL A 88 3.77 12.75 3.61
CA VAL A 88 2.72 11.72 3.64
C VAL A 88 3.24 10.43 4.28
N PHE A 89 4.44 9.99 3.91
CA PHE A 89 5.07 8.80 4.47
C PHE A 89 5.28 8.96 5.98
N GLN A 90 5.88 10.06 6.42
CA GLN A 90 6.21 10.29 7.83
C GLN A 90 4.96 10.35 8.71
N HIS A 91 3.89 10.98 8.23
CA HIS A 91 2.64 11.06 8.96
C HIS A 91 2.02 9.68 9.18
N PHE A 92 1.82 8.91 8.12
CA PHE A 92 1.16 7.60 8.23
C PHE A 92 2.07 6.52 8.83
N ASP A 93 3.40 6.59 8.65
CA ASP A 93 4.34 5.68 9.31
C ASP A 93 4.37 5.90 10.84
N ALA A 94 4.15 7.14 11.30
CA ALA A 94 4.04 7.46 12.71
C ALA A 94 2.74 6.96 13.35
N GLU A 95 1.62 6.97 12.61
CA GLU A 95 0.34 6.41 13.08
C GLU A 95 0.37 4.88 13.11
N GLN A 96 0.76 4.27 11.98
CA GLN A 96 0.88 2.83 11.84
C GLN A 96 1.94 2.51 10.79
N ARG A 97 3.09 2.03 11.24
CA ARG A 97 4.28 1.74 10.42
C ARG A 97 3.92 1.18 9.04
N LEU A 98 4.44 1.80 7.98
CA LEU A 98 4.18 1.42 6.60
C LEU A 98 5.12 0.29 6.15
N MET A 99 4.66 -0.49 5.17
CA MET A 99 5.40 -1.64 4.62
C MET A 99 6.51 -1.23 3.64
N ASN A 100 6.65 0.07 3.34
CA ASN A 100 7.76 0.61 2.53
C ASN A 100 9.12 0.15 3.02
N GLY A 101 9.30 0.05 4.34
CA GLY A 101 10.59 -0.23 4.95
C GLY A 101 11.59 0.93 4.90
N LYS A 102 11.13 2.14 4.54
CA LYS A 102 11.95 3.37 4.58
C LYS A 102 12.30 3.71 6.03
N SER A 103 13.42 4.43 6.22
CA SER A 103 13.72 5.06 7.50
C SER A 103 13.23 6.48 7.48
N LEU A 104 12.68 6.94 8.60
CA LEU A 104 12.49 8.36 8.83
C LEU A 104 13.86 9.02 8.78
N SER A 105 14.06 9.92 7.82
CA SER A 105 15.27 10.74 7.67
C SER A 105 14.84 12.20 7.50
N GLY A 106 14.36 12.81 8.58
CA GLY A 106 13.97 14.22 8.56
C GLY A 106 12.96 14.60 9.64
N SER A 107 13.02 15.85 10.07
CA SER A 107 11.96 16.48 10.86
C SER A 107 10.74 16.67 9.96
N ALA A 108 9.55 16.28 10.44
CA ALA A 108 8.29 16.61 9.79
C ALA A 108 8.12 18.13 9.80
N GLU A 109 8.53 18.82 8.74
CA GLU A 109 7.97 20.14 8.50
C GLU A 109 6.50 19.93 8.19
N SER A 110 5.64 20.59 8.97
CA SER A 110 4.18 20.58 8.81
C SER A 110 3.82 21.08 7.42
N THR A 111 3.79 20.17 6.45
CA THR A 111 3.37 20.45 5.09
C THR A 111 1.87 20.26 5.05
N VAL A 112 1.14 21.35 4.81
CA VAL A 112 -0.27 21.24 4.44
C VAL A 112 -0.31 20.58 3.06
N TRP A 113 -0.68 19.30 3.01
CA TRP A 113 -0.87 18.60 1.73
C TRP A 113 -2.31 18.76 1.23
N PRO A 114 -2.54 18.70 -0.09
CA PRO A 114 -3.86 18.87 -0.69
C PRO A 114 -4.84 17.77 -0.27
N GLU A 115 -6.12 17.99 -0.55
CA GLU A 115 -7.14 16.96 -0.38
C GLU A 115 -6.82 15.75 -1.27
N LYS A 116 -6.93 14.55 -0.69
CA LYS A 116 -6.69 13.31 -1.40
C LYS A 116 -7.84 12.98 -2.33
N GLN A 117 -7.53 12.52 -3.53
CA GLN A 117 -8.46 11.71 -4.31
C GLN A 117 -8.47 10.29 -3.73
N GLN A 118 -9.64 9.73 -3.43
CA GLN A 118 -9.79 8.35 -2.99
C GLN A 118 -10.55 7.50 -4.02
N VAL A 119 -10.03 6.33 -4.36
CA VAL A 119 -10.65 5.36 -5.27
C VAL A 119 -10.68 3.99 -4.61
N GLN A 120 -11.85 3.35 -4.56
CA GLN A 120 -12.00 1.96 -4.14
C GLN A 120 -11.72 1.02 -5.32
N VAL A 121 -10.80 0.06 -5.16
CA VAL A 121 -10.27 -0.79 -6.25
C VAL A 121 -10.72 -2.26 -6.17
N ILE A 122 -11.63 -2.57 -5.26
CA ILE A 122 -12.33 -3.85 -5.14
C ILE A 122 -13.82 -3.59 -4.85
N GLU A 123 -14.69 -4.50 -5.25
CA GLU A 123 -16.13 -4.38 -4.96
C GLU A 123 -16.39 -4.38 -3.45
N GLU A 124 -17.43 -3.69 -3.00
CA GLU A 124 -17.76 -3.61 -1.57
C GLU A 124 -18.16 -4.98 -0.99
N ALA A 125 -18.84 -5.81 -1.79
CA ALA A 125 -19.16 -7.18 -1.39
C ALA A 125 -17.88 -8.01 -1.16
N ASP A 126 -16.92 -7.93 -2.09
CA ASP A 126 -15.60 -8.57 -1.96
C ASP A 126 -14.84 -8.04 -0.75
N ARG A 127 -14.83 -6.71 -0.54
CA ARG A 127 -14.17 -6.10 0.61
C ARG A 127 -14.71 -6.65 1.92
N LYS A 128 -16.03 -6.69 2.07
CA LYS A 128 -16.70 -7.24 3.27
C LYS A 128 -16.37 -8.70 3.50
N LEU A 129 -16.33 -9.49 2.43
CA LEU A 129 -15.94 -10.89 2.50
C LEU A 129 -14.49 -11.03 3.00
N ARG A 130 -13.56 -10.21 2.48
CA ARG A 130 -12.15 -10.23 2.89
C ARG A 130 -11.90 -9.67 4.29
N LEU A 131 -12.81 -8.83 4.81
CA LEU A 131 -12.74 -8.33 6.19
C LEU A 131 -13.06 -9.39 7.23
N ASP A 132 -13.72 -10.48 6.84
CA ASP A 132 -13.98 -11.62 7.72
C ASP A 132 -12.66 -12.11 8.35
N PRO A 133 -12.55 -12.10 9.70
CA PRO A 133 -11.34 -12.55 10.39
C PRO A 133 -10.92 -13.97 9.98
N ALA A 134 -11.88 -14.87 9.68
CA ALA A 134 -11.60 -16.23 9.23
C ALA A 134 -10.93 -16.30 7.86
N GLN A 135 -11.01 -15.23 7.06
CA GLN A 135 -10.36 -15.12 5.75
C GLN A 135 -9.10 -14.27 5.83
N ARG A 136 -9.18 -13.12 6.51
CA ARG A 136 -8.10 -12.14 6.60
C ARG A 136 -6.91 -12.67 7.38
N LEU A 137 -7.12 -13.29 8.55
CA LEU A 137 -6.03 -13.74 9.41
C LEU A 137 -5.16 -14.81 8.73
N PRO A 138 -5.71 -15.90 8.14
CA PRO A 138 -4.89 -16.86 7.41
C PRO A 138 -4.10 -16.23 6.26
N ARG A 139 -4.70 -15.27 5.54
CA ARG A 139 -4.02 -14.57 4.45
C ARG A 139 -2.84 -13.73 4.94
N GLN A 140 -3.00 -13.04 6.06
CA GLN A 140 -1.94 -12.24 6.68
C GLN A 140 -0.79 -13.12 7.22
N ILE A 141 -1.11 -14.27 7.81
CA ILE A 141 -0.10 -15.28 8.20
C ILE A 141 0.68 -15.77 6.98
N GLN A 142 -0.01 -16.10 5.89
CA GLN A 142 0.61 -16.53 4.64
C GLN A 142 1.54 -15.46 4.07
N GLN A 143 1.09 -14.20 4.01
CA GLN A 143 1.90 -13.10 3.51
C GLN A 143 3.14 -12.85 4.36
N TYR A 144 2.99 -12.91 5.69
CA TYR A 144 4.11 -12.80 6.63
C TYR A 144 5.14 -13.90 6.37
N ASN A 145 4.70 -15.15 6.23
CA ASN A 145 5.60 -16.28 5.94
C ASN A 145 6.32 -16.10 4.59
N LEU A 146 5.61 -15.67 3.54
CA LEU A 146 6.21 -15.40 2.23
C LEU A 146 7.31 -14.34 2.29
N LEU A 147 7.16 -13.31 3.12
CA LEU A 147 8.17 -12.28 3.31
C LEU A 147 9.37 -12.81 4.10
N VAL A 148 9.15 -13.62 5.15
CA VAL A 148 10.22 -14.30 5.89
C VAL A 148 11.04 -15.18 4.95
N ASP A 149 10.38 -16.05 4.19
CA ASP A 149 11.03 -16.96 3.25
C ASP A 149 11.84 -16.18 2.21
N TYR A 150 11.30 -15.09 1.66
CA TYR A 150 12.01 -14.23 0.71
C TYR A 150 13.27 -13.60 1.32
N ILE A 151 13.21 -13.12 2.57
CA ILE A 151 14.36 -12.53 3.25
C ILE A 151 15.47 -13.58 3.46
N LEU A 152 15.10 -14.79 3.88
CA LEU A 152 16.05 -15.87 4.17
C LEU A 152 16.66 -16.49 2.91
N THR A 153 15.90 -16.58 1.82
CA THR A 153 16.30 -17.35 0.63
C THR A 153 16.71 -16.50 -0.57
N VAL A 154 16.26 -15.24 -0.64
CA VAL A 154 16.48 -14.38 -1.81
C VAL A 154 17.31 -13.15 -1.45
N LYS A 155 16.88 -12.34 -0.47
CA LYS A 155 17.51 -11.06 -0.18
C LYS A 155 17.31 -10.61 1.26
N ASP A 156 18.41 -10.62 2.02
CA ASP A 156 18.45 -9.96 3.32
C ASP A 156 18.75 -8.46 3.14
N ALA A 157 17.73 -7.62 3.33
CA ALA A 157 17.86 -6.16 3.29
C ALA A 157 17.11 -5.49 4.43
N ALA A 158 17.69 -4.40 4.96
CA ALA A 158 17.16 -3.68 6.13
C ALA A 158 15.71 -3.18 5.93
N HIS A 159 15.37 -2.71 4.73
CA HIS A 159 14.00 -2.26 4.44
C HIS A 159 12.99 -3.42 4.46
N LEU A 160 13.38 -4.63 4.06
CA LEU A 160 12.51 -5.81 4.13
C LEU A 160 12.29 -6.25 5.58
N LYS A 161 13.32 -6.21 6.42
CA LYS A 161 13.18 -6.46 7.88
C LYS A 161 12.25 -5.44 8.55
N ARG A 162 12.32 -4.17 8.15
CA ARG A 162 11.38 -3.13 8.64
C ARG A 162 9.96 -3.35 8.13
N SER A 163 9.81 -3.78 6.88
CA SER A 163 8.52 -4.19 6.31
C SER A 163 7.92 -5.38 7.09
N LEU A 164 8.76 -6.36 7.45
CA LEU A 164 8.37 -7.53 8.24
C LEU A 164 7.79 -7.14 9.61
N GLU A 165 8.42 -6.19 10.29
CA GLU A 165 7.88 -5.63 11.54
C GLU A 165 6.51 -4.96 11.34
N ALA A 166 6.32 -4.21 10.24
CA ALA A 166 5.03 -3.60 9.90
C ALA A 166 3.92 -4.65 9.66
N HIS A 167 4.28 -5.78 9.05
CA HIS A 167 3.39 -6.94 8.89
C HIS A 167 3.07 -7.60 10.23
N PHE A 168 4.07 -7.79 11.11
CA PHE A 168 3.85 -8.40 12.42
C PHE A 168 2.88 -7.60 13.29
N GLN A 169 3.04 -6.27 13.33
CA GLN A 169 2.13 -5.39 14.09
C GLN A 169 0.68 -5.51 13.60
N ARG A 170 0.48 -5.61 12.28
CA ARG A 170 -0.84 -5.84 11.67
C ARG A 170 -1.38 -7.23 11.98
N LEU A 171 -0.54 -8.26 11.89
CA LEU A 171 -0.91 -9.62 12.23
C LEU A 171 -1.42 -9.72 13.67
N VAL A 172 -0.74 -9.09 14.63
CA VAL A 172 -1.17 -9.03 16.04
C VAL A 172 -2.53 -8.32 16.16
N LYS A 173 -2.74 -7.21 15.44
CA LYS A 173 -4.03 -6.50 15.42
C LYS A 173 -5.15 -7.41 14.92
N TYR A 174 -4.98 -8.09 13.80
CA TYR A 174 -6.02 -8.94 13.20
C TYR A 174 -6.24 -10.23 13.97
N HIS A 175 -5.20 -10.79 14.57
CA HIS A 175 -5.32 -11.92 15.50
C HIS A 175 -6.26 -11.59 16.66
N LYS A 176 -6.16 -10.38 17.24
CA LYS A 176 -7.07 -9.95 18.30
C LYS A 176 -8.52 -9.81 17.84
N THR A 177 -8.77 -9.49 16.57
CA THR A 177 -10.13 -9.43 16.00
C THR A 177 -10.72 -10.82 15.75
N PHE A 178 -9.90 -11.85 15.61
CA PHE A 178 -10.35 -13.22 15.37
C PHE A 178 -10.79 -13.95 16.65
N LEU A 179 -10.20 -13.60 17.79
CA LEU A 179 -10.57 -14.14 19.11
C LEU A 179 -11.89 -13.55 19.61
#